data_AF-E4TM41-F1
#
_entry.id   AF-E4TM41-F1
#
_cell.length_a   1.000
_cell.length_b   1.000
_cell.length_c   1.000
_cell.angle_alpha   90.00
_cell.angle_beta   90.00
_cell.angle_gamma   90.00
#
_symmetry.space_group_name_H-M   'P 1'
#
loop_
_entity.id
_entity.type
_entity.pdbx_description
1 polymer ?
#
loop_
_entity_poly.entity_id
_entity_poly.type
_entity_poly.pdbx_seq_one_letter_code
_entity_poly.pdbx_strand_id
1 'polypeptide(L)'
;MSSNDSDKDKGAYETPAWLKRVQEGSWEPEILISGIVLFGLFKIYPLIEEFNYFLEMNSASIFSDGTVNEALTAILKFANIILLIGFLSHILFRSVWAAFVGLSYIYKSGVKYEDLNYPDKYLRTIRKSGDYQQQIIKLEKICSVIFAISFLVFMWVAGLAVFVAIIAGAISIFQSVFPGNYDYTIFNNVLTIFLILVFTDFVSLGGLRKIPFINKVYYPIHRLAGWLTLAFLYRNIYYGVISNHKKWKVSLILFLFGLFTVVSVLFLRSDGFIFGRTIALAPYGANEYRLDESKYRSKVTDGFYSKRMHISDYVIDEEYLELFIVHTPEFEQERIMVACDYDNAKEKEGVSYDSLRMACLENFYGVALDGKLLQDDFIYQRNSLTGQDGLLTIVDVSKLNTGKHRLDLYYDMYYPEGDTTRHEIAEQIIFYKTKRLLK
;
A
#
# COMPACT_ATOMS: atom_id res chain seq x y z
N MET A 1 38.53 -32.53 -51.74
CA MET A 1 37.13 -32.26 -52.14
C MET A 1 36.44 -31.68 -50.92
N SER A 2 36.11 -30.40 -51.00
CA SER A 2 35.61 -29.55 -49.92
C SER A 2 34.21 -29.97 -49.46
N SER A 3 34.02 -30.11 -48.15
CA SER A 3 32.72 -29.90 -47.51
C SER A 3 32.90 -28.84 -46.43
N ASN A 4 32.67 -27.59 -46.85
CA ASN A 4 32.76 -26.39 -46.04
C ASN A 4 31.73 -26.40 -44.91
N ASP A 5 32.26 -26.20 -43.72
CA ASP A 5 31.60 -25.71 -42.52
C ASP A 5 30.92 -24.36 -42.84
N SER A 6 29.60 -24.34 -43.00
CA SER A 6 28.84 -23.14 -43.38
C SER A 6 27.46 -23.07 -42.72
N ASP A 7 27.36 -23.46 -41.44
CA ASP A 7 26.10 -23.36 -40.69
C ASP A 7 26.25 -22.70 -39.30
N LYS A 8 27.13 -21.70 -39.21
CA LYS A 8 27.29 -20.85 -38.01
C LYS A 8 27.25 -19.35 -38.32
N ASP A 9 26.24 -18.88 -39.05
CA ASP A 9 25.80 -17.48 -38.89
C ASP A 9 24.39 -17.27 -39.47
N LYS A 10 23.37 -17.62 -38.69
CA LYS A 10 21.98 -17.28 -39.00
C LYS A 10 21.41 -16.41 -37.87
N GLY A 11 21.34 -15.11 -38.11
CA GLY A 11 20.29 -14.26 -37.53
C GLY A 11 20.70 -13.17 -36.54
N ALA A 12 21.70 -12.33 -36.85
CA ALA A 12 21.70 -10.98 -36.29
C ALA A 12 20.76 -10.12 -37.16
N TYR A 13 19.55 -9.80 -36.67
CA TYR A 13 18.66 -8.85 -37.36
C TYR A 13 19.41 -7.52 -37.53
N GLU A 14 19.63 -7.07 -38.77
CA GLU A 14 20.19 -5.75 -39.02
C GLU A 14 19.24 -4.70 -38.40
N THR A 15 19.76 -3.92 -37.46
CA THR A 15 18.98 -2.90 -36.76
C THR A 15 18.62 -1.79 -37.75
N PRO A 16 17.33 -1.54 -38.03
CA PRO A 16 16.94 -0.50 -38.98
C PRO A 16 17.52 0.87 -38.59
N ALA A 17 17.94 1.66 -39.56
CA ALA A 17 18.60 2.95 -39.32
C ALA A 17 17.75 3.92 -38.47
N TRP A 18 16.43 3.88 -38.59
CA TRP A 18 15.52 4.67 -37.75
C TRP A 18 15.56 4.24 -36.29
N LEU A 19 15.63 2.94 -36.02
CA LEU A 19 15.69 2.38 -34.67
C LEU A 19 17.03 2.73 -34.01
N LYS A 20 18.12 2.65 -34.78
CA LYS A 20 19.45 3.06 -34.31
C LYS A 20 19.48 4.54 -33.90
N ARG A 21 18.91 5.43 -34.73
CA ARG A 21 18.80 6.87 -34.38
C ARG A 21 17.98 7.11 -33.11
N VAL A 22 16.86 6.39 -32.95
CA VAL A 22 16.02 6.50 -31.74
C VAL A 22 16.77 5.98 -30.51
N GLN A 23 17.53 4.89 -30.64
CA GLN A 23 18.38 4.37 -29.57
C GLN A 23 19.48 5.37 -29.16
N GLU A 24 20.14 5.99 -30.13
CA GLU A 24 21.17 7.02 -29.89
C GLU A 24 20.60 8.30 -29.25
N GLY A 25 19.35 8.65 -29.57
CA GLY A 25 18.63 9.80 -29.01
C GLY A 25 17.71 9.47 -27.82
N SER A 26 17.76 8.25 -27.28
CA SER A 26 16.83 7.78 -26.24
C SER A 26 16.89 8.59 -24.95
N TRP A 27 18.02 9.24 -24.70
CA TRP A 27 18.25 10.06 -23.52
C TRP A 27 17.29 11.23 -23.33
N GLU A 28 16.84 11.84 -24.42
CA GLU A 28 15.96 13.01 -24.38
C GLU A 28 14.56 12.64 -23.85
N PRO A 29 13.83 11.68 -24.45
CA PRO A 29 12.55 11.25 -23.90
C PRO A 29 12.71 10.55 -22.53
N GLU A 30 13.81 9.84 -22.28
CA GLU A 30 14.07 9.21 -20.99
C GLU A 30 14.13 10.23 -19.84
N ILE A 31 14.83 11.36 -20.01
CA ILE A 31 14.91 12.41 -18.99
C ILE A 31 13.55 13.09 -18.81
N LEU A 32 12.87 13.44 -19.92
CA LEU A 32 11.59 14.13 -19.88
C LEU A 32 10.53 13.30 -19.15
N ILE A 33 10.38 12.02 -19.53
CA ILE A 33 9.42 11.11 -18.92
C ILE A 33 9.80 10.88 -17.45
N SER A 34 11.07 10.64 -17.15
CA SER A 34 11.53 10.43 -15.76
C SER A 34 11.22 11.63 -14.87
N GLY A 35 11.46 12.86 -15.34
CA GLY A 35 11.19 14.07 -14.57
C GLY A 35 9.71 14.30 -14.29
N ILE A 36 8.85 14.15 -15.31
CA ILE A 36 7.39 14.31 -15.16
C ILE A 36 6.82 13.23 -14.23
N VAL A 37 7.22 11.98 -14.43
CA VAL A 37 6.78 10.85 -13.59
C VAL A 37 7.24 11.05 -12.15
N LEU A 38 8.48 11.47 -11.93
CA LEU A 38 9.01 11.70 -10.59
C LEU A 38 8.22 12.76 -9.81
N PHE A 39 7.84 13.87 -10.46
CA PHE A 39 6.97 14.88 -9.85
C PHE A 39 5.61 14.30 -9.45
N GLY A 40 5.00 13.48 -10.31
CA GLY A 40 3.76 12.77 -10.00
C GLY A 40 3.91 11.81 -8.81
N LEU A 41 5.00 11.06 -8.76
CA LEU A 41 5.24 10.08 -7.70
C LEU A 41 5.29 10.71 -6.30
N PHE A 42 5.92 11.89 -6.15
CA PHE A 42 5.94 12.59 -4.87
C PHE A 42 4.54 13.00 -4.37
N LYS A 43 3.61 13.30 -5.29
CA LYS A 43 2.23 13.65 -4.94
C LYS A 43 1.34 12.42 -4.71
N ILE A 44 1.64 11.30 -5.35
CA ILE A 44 0.85 10.07 -5.24
C ILE A 44 0.97 9.46 -3.84
N TYR A 45 2.10 9.62 -3.15
CA TYR A 45 2.29 9.01 -1.82
C TYR A 45 1.19 9.40 -0.80
N PRO A 46 0.95 10.70 -0.50
CA PRO A 46 -0.15 11.10 0.39
C PRO A 46 -1.54 10.75 -0.19
N LEU A 47 -1.71 10.82 -1.51
CA LEU A 47 -2.98 10.45 -2.15
C LEU A 47 -3.36 8.98 -1.93
N ILE A 48 -2.38 8.08 -1.78
CA ILE A 48 -2.64 6.68 -1.43
C ILE A 48 -3.22 6.56 -0.01
N GLU A 49 -2.84 7.45 0.92
CA GLU A 49 -3.40 7.48 2.28
C GLU A 49 -4.83 7.99 2.28
N GLU A 50 -5.10 9.06 1.54
CA GLU A 50 -6.46 9.56 1.30
C GLU A 50 -7.34 8.47 0.68
N PHE A 51 -6.81 7.73 -0.29
CA PHE A 51 -7.51 6.58 -0.89
C PHE A 51 -7.77 5.46 0.12
N ASN A 52 -6.82 5.15 1.00
CA ASN A 52 -7.02 4.15 2.07
C ASN A 52 -8.18 4.54 2.99
N TYR A 53 -8.17 5.79 3.47
CA TYR A 53 -9.22 6.33 4.33
C TYR A 53 -10.58 6.35 3.63
N PHE A 54 -10.61 6.73 2.34
CA PHE A 54 -11.83 6.67 1.55
C PHE A 54 -12.40 5.25 1.46
N LEU A 55 -11.56 4.26 1.14
CA LEU A 55 -11.98 2.85 1.10
C LEU A 55 -12.54 2.40 2.45
N GLU A 56 -11.83 2.70 3.52
CA GLU A 56 -12.21 2.28 4.86
C GLU A 56 -13.56 2.86 5.30
N MET A 57 -13.85 4.10 4.92
CA MET A 57 -15.07 4.80 5.37
C MET A 57 -16.25 4.69 4.40
N ASN A 58 -16.03 4.41 3.11
CA ASN A 58 -17.08 4.50 2.08
C ASN A 58 -17.24 3.23 1.22
N SER A 59 -16.51 2.15 1.48
CA SER A 59 -16.59 0.94 0.66
C SER A 59 -17.08 -0.28 1.44
N ALA A 60 -17.14 -1.45 0.79
CA ALA A 60 -17.70 -2.66 1.39
C ALA A 60 -16.87 -3.15 2.60
N SER A 61 -17.49 -3.96 3.46
CA SER A 61 -16.88 -4.48 4.70
C SER A 61 -15.46 -5.03 4.51
N ILE A 62 -15.22 -5.76 3.43
CA ILE A 62 -13.88 -6.30 3.10
C ILE A 62 -12.75 -5.25 3.08
N PHE A 63 -13.08 -3.98 2.81
CA PHE A 63 -12.14 -2.86 2.76
C PHE A 63 -12.21 -1.96 4.01
N SER A 64 -13.16 -2.16 4.93
CA SER A 64 -13.23 -1.41 6.20
C SER A 64 -12.45 -2.04 7.33
N ASP A 65 -12.23 -3.36 7.30
CA ASP A 65 -11.73 -4.12 8.46
C ASP A 65 -10.19 -4.05 8.62
N GLY A 66 -9.52 -3.10 7.96
CA GLY A 66 -8.06 -2.92 8.03
C GLY A 66 -7.23 -4.05 7.39
N THR A 67 -7.81 -5.02 6.70
CA THR A 67 -7.03 -6.13 6.11
C THR A 67 -6.66 -5.88 4.66
N VAL A 68 -7.67 -5.76 3.79
CA VAL A 68 -7.47 -5.69 2.34
C VAL A 68 -7.10 -4.28 1.89
N ASN A 69 -7.75 -3.25 2.42
CA ASN A 69 -7.41 -1.85 2.15
C ASN A 69 -5.95 -1.54 2.53
N GLU A 70 -5.52 -1.93 3.74
CA GLU A 70 -4.14 -1.74 4.19
C GLU A 70 -3.14 -2.53 3.34
N ALA A 71 -3.45 -3.79 3.00
CA ALA A 71 -2.58 -4.57 2.13
C ALA A 71 -2.44 -3.93 0.75
N LEU A 72 -3.55 -3.50 0.15
CA LEU A 72 -3.56 -2.85 -1.16
C LEU A 72 -2.77 -1.52 -1.12
N THR A 73 -3.02 -0.68 -0.13
CA THR A 73 -2.36 0.63 -0.02
C THR A 73 -0.90 0.50 0.37
N ALA A 74 -0.51 -0.47 1.19
CA ALA A 74 0.89 -0.80 1.45
C ALA A 74 1.63 -1.26 0.18
N ILE A 75 1.02 -2.09 -0.66
CA ILE A 75 1.59 -2.51 -1.95
C ILE A 75 1.77 -1.28 -2.87
N LEU A 76 0.77 -0.39 -2.95
CA LEU A 76 0.85 0.84 -3.75
C LEU A 76 1.92 1.81 -3.22
N LYS A 77 2.03 1.99 -1.90
CA LYS A 77 3.09 2.80 -1.26
C LYS A 77 4.46 2.23 -1.57
N PHE A 78 4.63 0.91 -1.45
CA PHE A 78 5.88 0.25 -1.81
C PHE A 78 6.22 0.44 -3.30
N ALA A 79 5.23 0.31 -4.19
CA ALA A 79 5.40 0.58 -5.63
C ALA A 79 5.87 2.01 -5.89
N ASN A 80 5.28 2.98 -5.19
CA ASN A 80 5.64 4.39 -5.29
C ASN A 80 7.07 4.65 -4.81
N ILE A 81 7.46 4.10 -3.65
CA ILE A 81 8.82 4.23 -3.09
C ILE A 81 9.87 3.61 -4.01
N ILE A 82 9.65 2.38 -4.51
CA ILE A 82 10.65 1.71 -5.36
C ILE A 82 10.81 2.43 -6.70
N LEU A 83 9.73 3.00 -7.24
CA LEU A 83 9.78 3.85 -8.42
C LEU A 83 10.53 5.15 -8.16
N LEU A 84 10.27 5.82 -7.03
CA LEU A 84 11.00 7.03 -6.62
C LEU A 84 12.50 6.75 -6.60
N ILE A 85 12.93 5.67 -5.94
CA ILE A 85 14.34 5.27 -5.87
C ILE A 85 14.90 4.97 -7.28
N GLY A 86 14.15 4.25 -8.12
CA GLY A 86 14.56 3.90 -9.48
C GLY A 86 14.75 5.12 -10.38
N PHE A 87 13.77 6.02 -10.42
CA PHE A 87 13.82 7.25 -11.23
C PHE A 87 14.83 8.28 -10.69
N LEU A 88 14.98 8.41 -9.38
CA LEU A 88 16.04 9.24 -8.78
C LEU A 88 17.41 8.71 -9.16
N SER A 89 17.63 7.39 -9.02
CA SER A 89 18.89 6.76 -9.42
C SER A 89 19.17 7.00 -10.91
N HIS A 90 18.15 6.82 -11.76
CA HIS A 90 18.25 7.08 -13.20
C HIS A 90 18.71 8.51 -13.49
N ILE A 91 18.06 9.52 -12.93
CA ILE A 91 18.41 10.94 -13.14
C ILE A 91 19.81 11.27 -12.59
N LEU A 92 20.20 10.69 -11.45
CA LEU A 92 21.55 10.86 -10.90
C LEU A 92 22.62 10.30 -11.85
N PHE A 93 22.47 9.07 -12.35
CA PHE A 93 23.41 8.49 -13.31
C PHE A 93 23.44 9.28 -14.62
N ARG A 94 22.28 9.78 -15.08
CA ARG A 94 22.19 10.61 -16.27
C ARG A 94 22.90 11.95 -16.09
N SER A 95 22.86 12.53 -14.90
CA SER A 95 23.59 13.75 -14.56
C SER A 95 25.11 13.54 -14.62
N VAL A 96 25.59 12.39 -14.10
CA VAL A 96 27.01 12.00 -14.21
C VAL A 96 27.40 11.77 -15.68
N TRP A 97 26.54 11.11 -16.46
CA TRP A 97 26.74 10.94 -17.90
C TRP A 97 26.89 12.28 -18.62
N ALA A 98 25.99 13.24 -18.36
CA ALA A 98 26.02 14.56 -18.98
C ALA A 98 27.30 15.32 -18.63
N ALA A 99 27.79 15.19 -17.39
CA ALA A 99 29.08 15.75 -16.98
C ALA A 99 30.25 15.14 -17.80
N PHE A 100 30.29 13.83 -18.01
CA PHE A 100 31.32 13.20 -18.85
C PHE A 100 31.24 13.59 -20.32
N VAL A 101 30.04 13.79 -20.86
CA VAL A 101 29.85 14.33 -22.22
C VAL A 101 30.40 15.75 -22.32
N GLY A 102 30.13 16.61 -21.34
CA GLY A 102 30.72 17.95 -21.28
C GLY A 102 32.25 17.91 -21.18
N LEU A 103 32.79 17.01 -20.35
CA LEU A 103 34.24 16.82 -20.20
C LEU A 103 34.89 16.30 -21.49
N SER A 104 34.26 15.39 -22.22
CA SER A 104 34.82 14.87 -23.48
C SER A 104 34.85 15.92 -24.59
N TYR A 105 33.92 16.88 -24.56
CA TYR A 105 33.92 18.04 -25.46
C TYR A 105 35.09 18.99 -25.19
N ILE A 106 35.37 19.29 -23.92
CA ILE A 106 36.44 20.21 -23.49
C ILE A 106 37.81 19.54 -23.57
N TYR A 107 37.94 18.33 -23.03
CA TYR A 107 39.20 17.58 -22.92
C TYR A 107 39.27 16.46 -23.96
N LYS A 108 39.45 16.84 -25.23
CA LYS A 108 39.47 15.91 -26.38
C LYS A 108 40.49 14.76 -26.26
N SER A 109 41.63 15.02 -25.61
CA SER A 109 42.69 14.03 -25.40
C SER A 109 42.49 13.17 -24.15
N GLY A 110 41.39 13.36 -23.42
CA GLY A 110 41.14 12.70 -22.14
C GLY A 110 42.10 13.16 -21.04
N VAL A 111 42.33 12.28 -20.07
CA VAL A 111 43.24 12.52 -18.95
C VAL A 111 44.69 12.45 -19.44
N LYS A 112 45.47 13.53 -19.25
CA LYS A 112 46.91 13.55 -19.48
C LYS A 112 47.64 12.88 -18.32
N TYR A 113 47.97 11.61 -18.47
CA TYR A 113 48.54 10.80 -17.38
C TYR A 113 49.96 11.22 -17.02
N GLU A 114 50.69 11.78 -17.98
CA GLU A 114 52.06 12.25 -17.85
C GLU A 114 52.15 13.45 -16.90
N ASP A 115 51.11 14.28 -16.86
CA ASP A 115 51.03 15.49 -16.04
C ASP A 115 50.63 15.19 -14.57
N LEU A 116 50.17 13.96 -14.26
CA LEU A 116 49.67 13.60 -12.93
C LEU A 116 50.76 13.28 -11.90
N ASN A 117 52.01 13.06 -12.35
CA ASN A 117 53.18 12.72 -11.50
C ASN A 117 52.91 11.64 -10.43
N TYR A 118 52.05 10.65 -10.75
CA TYR A 118 51.72 9.55 -9.84
C TYR A 118 52.59 8.31 -10.07
N PRO A 119 52.82 7.48 -9.04
CA PRO A 119 53.52 6.21 -9.22
C PRO A 119 52.78 5.28 -10.18
N ASP A 120 53.52 4.45 -10.93
CA ASP A 120 53.00 3.55 -11.98
C ASP A 120 51.85 2.63 -11.52
N LYS A 121 51.86 2.23 -10.25
CA LYS A 121 50.80 1.40 -9.67
C LYS A 121 49.45 2.13 -9.68
N TYR A 122 49.44 3.43 -9.40
CA TYR A 122 48.23 4.26 -9.44
C TYR A 122 47.84 4.60 -10.88
N LEU A 123 48.81 4.96 -11.72
CA LEU A 123 48.56 5.26 -13.14
C LEU A 123 47.91 4.08 -13.88
N ARG A 124 48.29 2.82 -13.59
CA ARG A 124 47.64 1.64 -14.16
C ARG A 124 46.15 1.54 -13.81
N THR A 125 45.76 1.93 -12.60
CA THR A 125 44.36 1.92 -12.16
C THR A 125 43.59 3.05 -12.84
N ILE A 126 44.16 4.26 -12.89
CA ILE A 126 43.52 5.43 -13.51
C ILE A 126 43.36 5.23 -15.02
N ARG A 127 44.33 4.62 -15.71
CA ARG A 127 44.21 4.30 -17.15
C ARG A 127 43.06 3.35 -17.48
N LYS A 128 42.66 2.48 -16.55
CA LYS A 128 41.50 1.59 -16.75
C LYS A 128 40.15 2.32 -16.67
N SER A 129 40.10 3.46 -15.97
CA SER A 129 38.88 4.25 -15.79
C SER A 129 38.88 5.57 -16.56
N GLY A 130 40.02 6.12 -16.95
CA GLY A 130 40.16 7.50 -17.44
C GLY A 130 39.74 7.78 -18.88
N ASP A 131 39.28 6.78 -19.63
CA ASP A 131 38.69 6.99 -20.96
C ASP A 131 37.24 7.48 -20.83
N TYR A 132 37.03 8.78 -21.08
CA TYR A 132 35.72 9.41 -21.04
C TYR A 132 34.72 8.76 -21.99
N GLN A 133 35.13 8.34 -23.19
CA GLN A 133 34.23 7.72 -24.16
C GLN A 133 33.70 6.38 -23.64
N GLN A 134 34.58 5.55 -23.06
CA GLN A 134 34.17 4.30 -22.43
C GLN A 134 33.25 4.52 -21.23
N GLN A 135 33.49 5.56 -20.43
CA GLN A 135 32.63 5.90 -19.31
C GLN A 135 31.24 6.34 -19.77
N ILE A 136 31.15 7.19 -20.79
CA ILE A 136 29.88 7.63 -21.40
C ILE A 136 29.08 6.41 -21.89
N ILE A 137 29.71 5.49 -22.63
CA ILE A 137 29.03 4.28 -23.14
C ILE A 137 28.56 3.37 -21.99
N LYS A 138 29.36 3.22 -20.93
CA LYS A 138 28.98 2.43 -19.75
C LYS A 138 27.80 3.06 -19.01
N LEU A 139 27.85 4.38 -18.78
CA LEU A 139 26.79 5.12 -18.11
C LEU A 139 25.49 5.11 -18.91
N GLU A 140 25.55 5.24 -20.24
CA GLU A 140 24.40 5.12 -21.13
C GLU A 140 23.68 3.78 -20.91
N LYS A 141 24.44 2.67 -20.98
CA LYS A 141 23.90 1.32 -20.73
C LYS A 141 23.32 1.17 -19.33
N ILE A 142 23.97 1.74 -18.32
CA ILE A 142 23.47 1.71 -16.94
C ILE A 142 22.14 2.46 -16.84
N CYS A 143 22.04 3.66 -17.43
CA CYS A 143 20.81 4.45 -17.41
C CYS A 143 19.65 3.69 -18.06
N SER A 144 19.82 3.20 -19.30
CA SER A 144 18.77 2.46 -19.99
C SER A 144 18.37 1.17 -19.26
N VAL A 145 19.32 0.47 -18.63
CA VAL A 145 19.03 -0.72 -17.81
C VAL A 145 18.27 -0.35 -16.54
N ILE A 146 18.65 0.72 -15.83
CA ILE A 146 17.93 1.20 -14.64
C ILE A 146 16.51 1.60 -15.01
N PHE A 147 16.32 2.32 -16.12
CA PHE A 147 15.00 2.71 -16.61
C PHE A 147 14.13 1.46 -16.89
N ALA A 148 14.67 0.50 -17.65
CA ALA A 148 13.95 -0.73 -17.97
C ALA A 148 13.63 -1.59 -16.73
N ILE A 149 14.57 -1.71 -15.79
CA ILE A 149 14.37 -2.45 -14.54
C ILE A 149 13.35 -1.75 -13.63
N SER A 150 13.41 -0.42 -13.54
CA SER A 150 12.45 0.37 -12.74
C SER A 150 11.04 0.16 -13.27
N PHE A 151 10.87 0.22 -14.60
CA PHE A 151 9.59 -0.08 -15.23
C PHE A 151 9.15 -1.53 -15.00
N LEU A 152 10.05 -2.51 -15.16
CA LEU A 152 9.77 -3.93 -14.91
C LEU A 152 9.27 -4.18 -13.48
N VAL A 153 9.98 -3.64 -12.48
CA VAL A 153 9.63 -3.76 -11.07
C VAL A 153 8.28 -3.10 -10.79
N PHE A 154 8.04 -1.91 -11.31
CA PHE A 154 6.74 -1.26 -11.21
C PHE A 154 5.61 -2.13 -11.77
N MET A 155 5.80 -2.68 -12.97
CA MET A 155 4.78 -3.52 -13.59
C MET A 155 4.47 -4.78 -12.76
N TRP A 156 5.45 -5.35 -12.06
CA TRP A 156 5.21 -6.46 -11.12
C TRP A 156 4.36 -6.04 -9.92
N VAL A 157 4.72 -4.92 -9.27
CA VAL A 157 3.99 -4.45 -8.08
C VAL A 157 2.59 -3.94 -8.46
N ALA A 158 2.45 -3.23 -9.58
CA ALA A 158 1.16 -2.81 -10.12
C ALA A 158 0.28 -4.01 -10.51
N GLY A 159 0.87 -5.04 -11.14
CA GLY A 159 0.16 -6.28 -11.44
C GLY A 159 -0.33 -6.99 -10.18
N LEU A 160 0.46 -6.97 -9.09
CA LEU A 160 0.04 -7.50 -7.80
C LEU A 160 -1.11 -6.69 -7.18
N ALA A 161 -1.04 -5.35 -7.22
CA ALA A 161 -2.11 -4.48 -6.73
C ALA A 161 -3.42 -4.70 -7.49
N VAL A 162 -3.36 -4.80 -8.82
CA VAL A 162 -4.52 -5.11 -9.67
C VAL A 162 -5.10 -6.48 -9.35
N PHE A 163 -4.24 -7.48 -9.16
CA PHE A 163 -4.67 -8.81 -8.73
C PHE A 163 -5.45 -8.77 -7.40
N VAL A 164 -4.89 -8.10 -6.38
CA VAL A 164 -5.57 -7.95 -5.07
C VAL A 164 -6.90 -7.21 -5.22
N ALA A 165 -6.94 -6.13 -6.00
CA ALA A 165 -8.16 -5.37 -6.25
C ALA A 165 -9.25 -6.18 -6.97
N ILE A 166 -8.88 -7.01 -7.96
CA ILE A 166 -9.83 -7.88 -8.68
C ILE A 166 -10.40 -8.93 -7.72
N ILE A 167 -9.55 -9.57 -6.90
CA ILE A 167 -10.01 -10.58 -5.95
C ILE A 167 -10.93 -9.96 -4.90
N ALA A 168 -10.54 -8.81 -4.34
CA ALA A 168 -11.35 -8.09 -3.35
C ALA A 168 -12.70 -7.63 -3.93
N GLY A 169 -12.69 -7.07 -5.14
CA GLY A 169 -13.91 -6.69 -5.85
C GLY A 169 -14.83 -7.88 -6.16
N ALA A 170 -14.26 -9.02 -6.54
CA ALA A 170 -15.03 -10.24 -6.79
C ALA A 170 -15.70 -10.76 -5.50
N ILE A 171 -14.98 -10.75 -4.37
CA ILE A 171 -15.54 -11.14 -3.06
C ILE A 171 -16.63 -10.16 -2.65
N SER A 172 -16.38 -8.84 -2.78
CA SER A 172 -17.36 -7.80 -2.45
C SER A 172 -18.66 -7.94 -3.25
N ILE A 173 -18.56 -8.18 -4.57
CA ILE A 173 -19.73 -8.42 -5.42
C ILE A 173 -20.45 -9.70 -4.96
N PHE A 174 -19.71 -10.77 -4.66
CA PHE A 174 -20.30 -12.02 -4.21
C PHE A 174 -21.09 -11.85 -2.91
N GLN A 175 -20.53 -11.14 -1.91
CA GLN A 175 -21.20 -10.80 -0.64
C GLN A 175 -22.42 -9.89 -0.84
N SER A 176 -22.39 -9.02 -1.84
CA SER A 176 -23.55 -8.15 -2.12
C SER A 176 -24.74 -8.90 -2.73
N VAL A 177 -24.47 -9.95 -3.50
CA VAL A 177 -25.51 -10.77 -4.18
C VAL A 177 -26.03 -11.87 -3.27
N PHE A 178 -25.14 -12.48 -2.51
CA PHE A 178 -25.47 -13.47 -1.52
C PHE A 178 -25.08 -12.87 -0.16
N PRO A 179 -26.01 -12.40 0.67
CA PRO A 179 -25.72 -12.03 2.06
C PRO A 179 -25.73 -13.27 2.97
N GLY A 180 -24.77 -13.37 3.90
CA GLY A 180 -24.68 -14.47 4.85
C GLY A 180 -23.29 -14.61 5.51
N ASN A 181 -23.16 -15.52 6.48
CA ASN A 181 -21.88 -15.83 7.11
C ASN A 181 -21.02 -16.69 6.19
N TYR A 182 -19.93 -16.11 5.70
CA TYR A 182 -19.01 -16.77 4.77
C TYR A 182 -17.75 -17.29 5.46
N ASP A 183 -17.58 -18.61 5.46
CA ASP A 183 -16.27 -19.21 5.74
C ASP A 183 -15.38 -19.20 4.49
N TYR A 184 -14.44 -18.24 4.44
CA TYR A 184 -13.46 -18.13 3.36
C TYR A 184 -12.23 -19.04 3.53
N THR A 185 -12.18 -19.92 4.53
CA THR A 185 -10.98 -20.73 4.82
C THR A 185 -10.51 -21.55 3.63
N ILE A 186 -11.43 -22.24 2.93
CA ILE A 186 -11.10 -23.03 1.74
C ILE A 186 -10.59 -22.13 0.62
N PHE A 187 -11.29 -21.02 0.36
CA PHE A 187 -10.90 -20.05 -0.67
C PHE A 187 -9.51 -19.47 -0.39
N ASN A 188 -9.24 -19.08 0.86
CA ASN A 188 -7.96 -18.53 1.28
C ASN A 188 -6.82 -19.54 1.15
N ASN A 189 -7.05 -20.81 1.50
CA ASN A 189 -6.09 -21.89 1.32
C ASN A 189 -5.77 -22.12 -0.16
N VAL A 190 -6.79 -22.18 -1.03
CA VAL A 190 -6.62 -22.32 -2.48
C VAL A 190 -5.85 -21.14 -3.07
N LEU A 191 -6.20 -19.92 -2.68
CA LEU A 191 -5.54 -18.69 -3.12
C LEU A 191 -4.08 -18.66 -2.68
N THR A 192 -3.79 -19.05 -1.44
CA THR A 192 -2.43 -19.13 -0.89
C THR A 192 -1.57 -20.14 -1.66
N ILE A 193 -2.11 -21.33 -1.93
CA ILE A 193 -1.43 -22.35 -2.74
C ILE A 193 -1.17 -21.82 -4.15
N PHE A 194 -2.15 -21.16 -4.78
CA PHE A 194 -2.01 -20.53 -6.09
C PHE A 194 -0.85 -19.52 -6.10
N LEU A 195 -0.81 -18.61 -5.12
CA LEU A 195 0.24 -17.60 -5.00
C LEU A 195 1.64 -18.21 -4.79
N ILE A 196 1.75 -19.23 -3.92
CA ILE A 196 3.02 -19.93 -3.68
C ILE A 196 3.53 -20.59 -4.96
N LEU A 197 2.65 -21.26 -5.73
CA LEU A 197 3.03 -21.91 -6.98
C LEU A 197 3.52 -20.89 -8.02
N VAL A 198 2.79 -19.79 -8.19
CA VAL A 198 3.15 -18.72 -9.14
C VAL A 198 4.46 -18.05 -8.74
N PHE A 199 4.61 -17.69 -7.46
CA PHE A 199 5.82 -17.08 -6.94
C PHE A 199 7.05 -17.99 -7.07
N THR A 200 6.88 -19.28 -6.78
CA THR A 200 7.96 -20.27 -6.92
C THR A 200 8.38 -20.45 -8.37
N ASP A 201 7.45 -20.53 -9.32
CA ASP A 201 7.79 -20.59 -10.76
C ASP A 201 8.48 -19.30 -11.23
N PHE A 202 8.04 -18.15 -10.72
CA PHE A 202 8.63 -16.85 -11.03
C PHE A 202 10.09 -16.76 -10.57
N VAL A 203 10.38 -17.06 -9.30
CA VAL A 203 11.75 -17.03 -8.74
C VAL A 203 12.64 -18.10 -9.36
N SER A 204 12.11 -19.29 -9.66
CA SER A 204 12.84 -20.39 -10.30
C SER A 204 13.04 -20.22 -11.82
N LEU A 205 12.64 -19.08 -12.40
CA LEU A 205 12.76 -18.77 -13.82
C LEU A 205 12.06 -19.79 -14.71
N GLY A 206 10.85 -20.20 -14.33
CA GLY A 206 10.06 -21.21 -15.03
C GLY A 206 10.42 -22.64 -14.66
N GLY A 207 10.76 -22.93 -13.40
CA GLY A 207 11.09 -24.28 -12.95
C GLY A 207 9.94 -25.27 -13.16
N LEU A 208 8.71 -24.89 -12.79
CA LEU A 208 7.54 -25.76 -12.91
C LEU A 208 7.18 -26.02 -14.38
N ARG A 209 7.38 -25.02 -15.25
CA ARG A 209 7.15 -25.12 -16.69
C ARG A 209 8.11 -26.08 -17.42
N LYS A 210 9.29 -26.34 -16.87
CA LYS A 210 10.30 -27.22 -17.48
C LYS A 210 10.05 -28.70 -17.17
N ILE A 211 9.25 -29.01 -16.14
CA ILE A 211 8.99 -30.40 -15.73
C ILE A 211 7.85 -30.96 -16.61
N PRO A 212 8.06 -32.05 -17.36
CA PRO A 212 7.14 -32.50 -18.41
C PRO A 212 5.75 -32.90 -17.90
N PHE A 213 5.66 -33.48 -16.70
CA PHE A 213 4.39 -33.86 -16.09
C PHE A 213 3.62 -32.64 -15.52
N ILE A 214 4.33 -31.75 -14.82
CA ILE A 214 3.73 -30.57 -14.16
C ILE A 214 3.31 -29.51 -15.20
N ASN A 215 4.04 -29.36 -16.30
CA ASN A 215 3.78 -28.31 -17.30
C ASN A 215 2.33 -28.34 -17.84
N LYS A 216 1.75 -29.52 -18.10
CA LYS A 216 0.38 -29.62 -18.63
C LYS A 216 -0.67 -29.06 -17.65
N VAL A 217 -0.52 -29.35 -16.36
CA VAL A 217 -1.44 -28.90 -15.30
C VAL A 217 -1.17 -27.43 -14.95
N TYR A 218 0.09 -27.01 -14.94
CA TYR A 218 0.48 -25.66 -14.56
C TYR A 218 0.29 -24.62 -15.67
N TYR A 219 0.27 -25.02 -16.94
CA TYR A 219 0.07 -24.10 -18.08
C TYR A 219 -1.17 -23.19 -17.97
N PRO A 220 -2.39 -23.70 -17.68
CA PRO A 220 -3.56 -22.83 -17.49
C PRO A 220 -3.41 -21.89 -16.29
N ILE A 221 -2.83 -22.35 -15.19
CA ILE A 221 -2.55 -21.55 -13.98
C ILE A 221 -1.61 -20.39 -14.34
N HIS A 222 -0.51 -20.67 -15.03
CA HIS A 222 0.44 -19.66 -15.48
C HIS A 222 -0.20 -18.65 -16.45
N ARG A 223 -1.09 -19.09 -17.35
CA ARG A 223 -1.80 -18.19 -18.27
C ARG A 223 -2.74 -17.25 -17.53
N LEU A 224 -3.51 -17.78 -16.57
CA LEU A 224 -4.39 -16.99 -15.71
C LEU A 224 -3.59 -15.99 -14.87
N ALA A 225 -2.56 -16.47 -14.17
CA ALA A 225 -1.67 -15.63 -13.39
C ALA A 225 -1.03 -14.52 -14.22
N GLY A 226 -0.55 -14.85 -15.43
CA GLY A 226 0.04 -13.86 -16.33
C GLY A 226 -0.94 -12.81 -16.84
N TRP A 227 -2.23 -13.14 -16.98
CA TRP A 227 -3.25 -12.15 -17.32
C TRP A 227 -3.57 -11.26 -16.11
N LEU A 228 -3.79 -11.88 -14.94
CA LEU A 228 -4.10 -11.18 -13.69
C LEU A 228 -2.99 -10.22 -13.24
N THR A 229 -1.72 -10.60 -13.44
CA THR A 229 -0.54 -9.80 -13.08
C THR A 229 -0.07 -8.87 -14.21
N LEU A 230 -0.84 -8.73 -15.29
CA LEU A 230 -0.51 -7.88 -16.45
C LEU A 230 0.83 -8.24 -17.12
N ALA A 231 1.21 -9.52 -17.10
CA ALA A 231 2.48 -10.01 -17.64
C ALA A 231 2.71 -9.71 -19.12
N PHE A 232 1.65 -9.49 -19.90
CA PHE A 232 1.78 -9.12 -21.31
C PHE A 232 2.58 -7.82 -21.53
N LEU A 233 2.61 -6.91 -20.55
CA LEU A 233 3.31 -5.63 -20.65
C LEU A 233 4.83 -5.75 -20.38
N TYR A 234 5.25 -6.69 -19.52
CA TYR A 234 6.65 -6.78 -19.08
C TYR A 234 7.38 -8.07 -19.46
N ARG A 235 6.66 -9.09 -19.94
CA ARG A 235 7.21 -10.44 -20.16
C ARG A 235 8.42 -10.46 -21.11
N ASN A 236 8.45 -9.61 -22.13
CA ASN A 236 9.57 -9.52 -23.06
C ASN A 236 10.82 -8.93 -22.40
N ILE A 237 10.65 -7.94 -21.53
CA ILE A 237 11.75 -7.35 -20.73
C ILE A 237 12.28 -8.41 -19.78
N TYR A 238 11.39 -9.12 -19.06
CA TYR A 238 11.74 -10.22 -18.16
C TYR A 238 12.56 -11.32 -18.86
N TYR A 239 12.10 -11.82 -20.01
CA TYR A 239 12.85 -12.83 -20.74
C TYR A 239 14.16 -12.31 -21.32
N GLY A 240 14.23 -11.04 -21.70
CA GLY A 240 15.48 -10.38 -22.11
C GLY A 240 16.53 -10.36 -20.99
N VAL A 241 16.11 -10.12 -19.74
CA VAL A 241 17.01 -10.18 -18.57
C VAL A 241 17.45 -11.62 -18.30
N ILE A 242 16.52 -12.59 -18.33
CA ILE A 242 16.85 -13.99 -18.05
C ILE A 242 17.81 -14.58 -19.09
N SER A 243 17.63 -14.27 -20.37
CA SER A 243 18.44 -14.86 -21.45
C SER A 243 19.87 -14.31 -21.48
N ASN A 244 20.05 -13.04 -21.11
CA ASN A 244 21.34 -12.36 -21.21
C ASN A 244 22.18 -12.39 -19.92
N HIS A 245 21.64 -12.89 -18.81
CA HIS A 245 22.35 -12.97 -17.53
C HIS A 245 22.43 -14.40 -16.99
N LYS A 246 23.39 -14.65 -16.09
CA LYS A 246 23.54 -15.95 -15.43
C LYS A 246 22.30 -16.25 -14.59
N LYS A 247 21.57 -17.32 -14.92
CA LYS A 247 20.29 -17.71 -14.31
C LYS A 247 20.29 -17.69 -12.77
N TRP A 248 21.34 -18.21 -12.13
CA TRP A 248 21.42 -18.24 -10.67
C TRP A 248 21.47 -16.83 -10.04
N LYS A 249 22.14 -15.86 -10.69
CA LYS A 249 22.20 -14.47 -10.22
C LYS A 249 20.83 -13.80 -10.34
N VAL A 250 20.16 -14.01 -11.48
CA VAL A 250 18.81 -13.45 -11.70
C VAL A 250 17.83 -14.04 -10.68
N SER A 251 17.83 -15.36 -10.51
CA SER A 251 16.96 -16.04 -9.53
C SER A 251 17.21 -15.55 -8.10
N LEU A 252 18.48 -15.38 -7.69
CA LEU A 252 18.82 -14.81 -6.38
C LEU A 252 18.31 -13.38 -6.21
N ILE A 253 18.49 -12.52 -7.23
CA ILE A 253 18.00 -11.13 -7.19
C ILE A 253 16.47 -11.10 -7.08
N LEU A 254 15.76 -11.94 -7.84
CA LEU A 254 14.29 -12.04 -7.75
C LEU A 254 13.82 -12.54 -6.40
N PHE A 255 14.51 -13.52 -5.82
CA PHE A 255 14.21 -14.02 -4.49
C PHE A 255 14.40 -12.93 -3.43
N LEU A 256 15.54 -12.25 -3.44
CA LEU A 256 15.83 -11.15 -2.51
C LEU A 256 14.85 -9.99 -2.69
N PHE A 257 14.50 -9.65 -3.93
CA PHE A 257 13.49 -8.64 -4.23
C PHE A 257 12.11 -9.04 -3.73
N GLY A 258 11.69 -10.29 -3.94
CA GLY A 258 10.43 -10.82 -3.43
C GLY A 258 10.36 -10.80 -1.91
N LEU A 259 11.42 -11.26 -1.24
CA LEU A 259 11.55 -11.21 0.22
C LEU A 259 11.49 -9.76 0.72
N PHE A 260 12.25 -8.85 0.11
CA PHE A 260 12.25 -7.44 0.45
C PHE A 260 10.88 -6.80 0.25
N THR A 261 10.14 -7.18 -0.80
CA THR A 261 8.78 -6.71 -1.05
C THR A 261 7.83 -7.16 0.06
N VAL A 262 7.82 -8.46 0.41
CA VAL A 262 6.97 -9.00 1.48
C VAL A 262 7.28 -8.31 2.81
N VAL A 263 8.56 -8.22 3.17
CA VAL A 263 9.01 -7.58 4.41
C VAL A 263 8.60 -6.10 4.42
N SER A 264 8.80 -5.36 3.32
CA SER A 264 8.43 -3.95 3.23
C SER A 264 6.92 -3.71 3.32
N VAL A 265 6.11 -4.56 2.70
CA VAL A 265 4.65 -4.49 2.79
C VAL A 265 4.19 -4.76 4.22
N LEU A 266 4.74 -5.77 4.90
CA LEU A 266 4.44 -6.03 6.31
C LEU A 266 4.85 -4.85 7.20
N PHE A 267 6.00 -4.23 6.94
CA PHE A 267 6.43 -3.03 7.66
C PHE A 267 5.50 -1.83 7.42
N LEU A 268 5.10 -1.58 6.17
CA LEU A 268 4.21 -0.48 5.81
C LEU A 268 2.78 -0.63 6.34
N ARG A 269 2.36 -1.86 6.66
CA ARG A 269 1.10 -2.15 7.36
C ARG A 269 1.20 -1.98 8.88
N SER A 270 2.40 -1.97 9.45
CA SER A 270 2.55 -1.85 10.90
C SER A 270 2.49 -0.38 11.33
N ASP A 271 1.47 -0.02 12.11
CA ASP A 271 1.20 1.37 12.55
C ASP A 271 2.31 2.00 13.41
N GLY A 272 3.28 1.22 13.88
CA GLY A 272 4.24 1.69 14.88
C GLY A 272 5.71 1.44 14.60
N PHE A 273 6.09 0.79 13.49
CA PHE A 273 7.51 0.57 13.24
C PHE A 273 8.21 1.83 12.69
N ILE A 274 8.59 2.74 13.59
CA ILE A 274 9.53 3.83 13.32
C ILE A 274 10.85 3.45 13.99
N PHE A 275 11.87 3.12 13.19
CA PHE A 275 13.18 2.61 13.63
C PHE A 275 13.83 3.45 14.76
N GLY A 276 13.49 4.74 14.88
CA GLY A 276 13.99 5.63 15.93
C GLY A 276 13.14 5.71 17.22
N ARG A 277 11.86 5.33 17.20
CA ARG A 277 10.97 5.43 18.38
C ARG A 277 11.08 4.23 19.32
N THR A 278 11.55 3.08 18.85
CA THR A 278 11.78 1.87 19.65
C THR A 278 12.94 2.01 20.65
N ILE A 279 13.75 3.06 20.53
CA ILE A 279 14.89 3.36 21.40
C ILE A 279 14.55 4.50 22.38
N ALA A 280 13.36 5.09 22.28
CA ALA A 280 12.91 6.17 23.15
C ALA A 280 11.99 5.64 24.27
N LEU A 281 12.00 6.30 25.43
CA LEU A 281 11.02 6.12 26.52
C LEU A 281 9.63 6.71 26.16
N ALA A 282 9.28 6.71 24.87
CA ALA A 282 7.99 7.17 24.40
C ALA A 282 6.97 6.01 24.56
N PRO A 283 5.80 6.26 25.18
CA PRO A 283 4.74 5.25 25.24
C PRO A 283 4.40 4.76 23.83
N TYR A 284 4.42 3.44 23.66
CA TYR A 284 4.16 2.76 22.40
C TYR A 284 2.91 1.89 22.55
N GLY A 285 1.84 2.23 21.83
CA GLY A 285 0.63 1.41 21.71
C GLY A 285 -0.47 1.59 22.77
N ALA A 286 -0.21 2.24 23.90
CA ALA A 286 -1.25 2.48 24.91
C ALA A 286 -1.93 3.85 24.72
N ASN A 287 -3.16 3.83 24.17
CA ASN A 287 -3.99 5.02 23.89
C ASN A 287 -4.24 5.90 25.13
N GLU A 288 -4.13 5.35 26.34
CA GLU A 288 -4.32 6.09 27.59
C GLU A 288 -3.22 7.12 27.89
N TYR A 289 -2.02 6.90 27.34
CA TYR A 289 -0.83 7.71 27.61
C TYR A 289 -0.41 8.60 26.44
N ARG A 290 -1.11 8.50 25.31
CA ARG A 290 -0.85 9.30 24.12
C ARG A 290 -2.12 10.00 23.68
N LEU A 291 -2.02 11.32 23.52
CA LEU A 291 -3.08 12.08 22.89
C LEU A 291 -3.07 11.75 21.40
N ASP A 292 -4.13 11.10 20.93
CA ASP A 292 -4.37 10.90 19.51
C ASP A 292 -5.20 12.06 18.97
N GLU A 293 -4.56 12.92 18.16
CA GLU A 293 -5.16 14.14 17.62
C GLU A 293 -6.36 13.85 16.72
N SER A 294 -6.44 12.67 16.09
CA SER A 294 -7.56 12.27 15.24
C SER A 294 -8.90 12.21 15.98
N LYS A 295 -8.87 12.09 17.31
CA LYS A 295 -10.04 12.04 18.19
C LYS A 295 -10.63 13.40 18.54
N TYR A 296 -9.96 14.50 18.18
CA TYR A 296 -10.39 15.86 18.52
C TYR A 296 -10.51 16.69 17.25
N ARG A 297 -11.74 17.07 16.88
CA ARG A 297 -12.02 17.78 15.62
C ARG A 297 -11.20 19.05 15.46
N SER A 298 -10.92 19.78 16.55
CA SER A 298 -10.11 21.01 16.51
C SER A 298 -8.61 20.79 16.22
N LYS A 299 -8.11 19.56 16.32
CA LYS A 299 -6.69 19.22 16.13
C LYS A 299 -6.40 18.61 14.76
N VAL A 300 -7.42 18.13 14.05
CA VAL A 300 -7.26 17.50 12.73
C VAL A 300 -6.97 18.54 11.67
N THR A 301 -5.80 18.45 11.02
CA THR A 301 -5.38 19.37 9.95
C THR A 301 -5.29 18.72 8.57
N ASP A 302 -5.15 17.40 8.53
CA ASP A 302 -4.97 16.58 7.33
C ASP A 302 -6.28 15.94 6.83
N GLY A 303 -7.36 16.04 7.61
CA GLY A 303 -8.67 15.47 7.30
C GLY A 303 -8.83 14.02 7.74
N PHE A 304 -7.86 13.43 8.44
CA PHE A 304 -7.95 12.06 8.96
C PHE A 304 -8.49 12.06 10.40
N TYR A 305 -9.80 11.85 10.52
CA TYR A 305 -10.47 11.74 11.81
C TYR A 305 -10.40 10.30 12.34
N SER A 306 -10.61 10.14 13.65
CA SER A 306 -10.68 8.83 14.28
C SER A 306 -11.79 7.99 13.62
N LYS A 307 -11.52 6.69 13.47
CA LYS A 307 -12.38 5.72 12.79
C LYS A 307 -13.53 5.19 13.65
N ARG A 308 -13.54 5.52 14.94
CA ARG A 308 -14.48 4.95 15.93
C ARG A 308 -15.30 5.98 16.65
N MET A 309 -14.66 7.01 17.20
CA MET A 309 -15.37 8.17 17.75
C MET A 309 -14.45 9.38 17.85
N HIS A 310 -15.03 10.57 17.82
CA HIS A 310 -14.32 11.81 18.04
C HIS A 310 -15.21 12.89 18.69
N ILE A 311 -14.57 13.80 19.41
CA ILE A 311 -15.21 14.92 20.10
C ILE A 311 -14.73 16.27 19.56
N SER A 312 -15.30 17.37 20.04
CA SER A 312 -14.96 18.73 19.59
C SER A 312 -13.50 19.11 19.87
N ASP A 313 -13.06 19.04 21.12
CA ASP A 313 -11.70 19.41 21.56
C ASP A 313 -11.25 18.56 22.76
N TYR A 314 -9.94 18.59 23.07
CA TYR A 314 -9.38 18.00 24.28
C TYR A 314 -9.77 18.78 25.53
N VAL A 315 -9.86 20.12 25.45
CA VAL A 315 -10.25 20.97 26.58
C VAL A 315 -11.69 21.45 26.37
N ILE A 316 -12.58 21.09 27.29
CA ILE A 316 -14.01 21.40 27.21
C ILE A 316 -14.38 22.43 28.29
N ASP A 317 -14.78 23.62 27.87
CA ASP A 317 -15.29 24.68 28.75
C ASP A 317 -16.84 24.76 28.77
N GLU A 318 -17.47 24.18 27.76
CA GLU A 318 -18.92 24.01 27.58
C GLU A 318 -19.56 23.06 28.62
N GLU A 319 -20.86 23.21 28.85
CA GLU A 319 -21.64 22.33 29.74
C GLU A 319 -22.09 21.03 29.07
N TYR A 320 -21.84 20.92 27.77
CA TYR A 320 -22.12 19.73 26.98
C TYR A 320 -20.89 19.33 26.18
N LEU A 321 -20.91 18.11 25.67
CA LEU A 321 -19.87 17.56 24.82
C LEU A 321 -20.51 16.91 23.61
N GLU A 322 -20.15 17.40 22.41
CA GLU A 322 -20.65 16.84 21.16
C GLU A 322 -19.81 15.61 20.77
N LEU A 323 -20.37 14.43 21.00
CA LEU A 323 -19.77 13.14 20.69
C LEU A 323 -20.30 12.64 19.34
N PHE A 324 -19.37 12.29 18.45
CA PHE A 324 -19.69 11.62 17.20
C PHE A 324 -19.07 10.22 17.22
N ILE A 325 -19.92 9.20 17.13
CA ILE A 325 -19.54 7.80 17.01
C ILE A 325 -19.59 7.45 15.53
N VAL A 326 -18.48 6.99 15.00
CA VAL A 326 -18.35 6.63 13.59
C VAL A 326 -18.97 5.26 13.36
N HIS A 327 -19.85 5.17 12.38
CA HIS A 327 -20.40 3.92 11.91
C HIS A 327 -19.59 3.42 10.70
N THR A 328 -19.04 2.22 10.80
CA THR A 328 -18.36 1.53 9.70
C THR A 328 -19.13 0.27 9.29
N PRO A 329 -19.13 -0.12 7.99
CA PRO A 329 -19.76 -1.35 7.52
C PRO A 329 -19.14 -2.65 8.06
N GLU A 330 -17.96 -2.56 8.71
CA GLU A 330 -17.17 -3.67 9.24
C GLU A 330 -18.00 -4.66 10.07
N PHE A 331 -18.81 -4.15 11.00
CA PHE A 331 -19.60 -4.99 11.91
C PHE A 331 -21.05 -5.19 11.49
N GLU A 332 -21.48 -4.61 10.36
CA GLU A 332 -22.90 -4.50 10.00
C GLU A 332 -23.55 -5.88 9.84
N GLN A 333 -23.00 -6.72 8.95
CA GLN A 333 -23.59 -8.03 8.61
C GLN A 333 -23.36 -9.08 9.69
N GLU A 334 -22.13 -9.17 10.22
CA GLU A 334 -21.74 -10.27 11.11
C GLU A 334 -22.15 -10.06 12.57
N ARG A 335 -22.35 -8.80 13.00
CA ARG A 335 -22.59 -8.44 14.40
C ARG A 335 -23.87 -7.68 14.60
N ILE A 336 -24.00 -6.50 13.99
CA ILE A 336 -25.11 -5.57 14.26
C ILE A 336 -26.45 -6.19 13.83
N MET A 337 -26.55 -6.65 12.58
CA MET A 337 -27.77 -7.26 12.05
C MET A 337 -28.17 -8.54 12.79
N VAL A 338 -27.18 -9.35 13.18
CA VAL A 338 -27.42 -10.60 13.93
C VAL A 338 -27.91 -10.30 15.34
N ALA A 339 -27.28 -9.35 16.05
CA ALA A 339 -27.61 -9.03 17.43
C ALA A 339 -29.03 -8.47 17.58
N CYS A 340 -29.51 -7.69 16.61
CA CYS A 340 -30.87 -7.14 16.64
C CYS A 340 -31.91 -8.01 15.91
N ASP A 341 -31.55 -9.22 15.47
CA ASP A 341 -32.42 -10.13 14.71
C ASP A 341 -33.07 -9.43 13.50
N TYR A 342 -32.26 -8.66 12.76
CA TYR A 342 -32.73 -7.73 11.73
C TYR A 342 -33.57 -8.43 10.66
N ASP A 343 -33.13 -9.59 10.17
CA ASP A 343 -33.80 -10.29 9.07
C ASP A 343 -35.21 -10.73 9.44
N ASN A 344 -35.42 -11.27 10.65
CA ASN A 344 -36.75 -11.64 11.13
C ASN A 344 -37.58 -10.40 11.49
N ALA A 345 -36.96 -9.35 12.06
CA ALA A 345 -37.65 -8.12 12.43
C ALA A 345 -38.14 -7.34 11.20
N LYS A 346 -37.39 -7.42 10.09
CA LYS A 346 -37.71 -6.79 8.81
C LYS A 346 -38.96 -7.37 8.13
N GLU A 347 -39.25 -8.65 8.34
CA GLU A 347 -40.40 -9.35 7.73
C GLU A 347 -41.75 -9.04 8.42
N LYS A 348 -41.72 -8.41 9.60
CA LYS A 348 -42.95 -8.04 10.34
C LYS A 348 -43.69 -6.90 9.63
N GLU A 349 -44.99 -7.09 9.40
CA GLU A 349 -45.84 -6.05 8.79
C GLU A 349 -45.87 -4.77 9.65
N GLY A 350 -45.70 -3.61 8.99
CA GLY A 350 -45.79 -2.28 9.64
C GLY A 350 -44.49 -1.75 10.26
N VAL A 351 -43.38 -2.47 10.16
CA VAL A 351 -42.07 -1.99 10.65
C VAL A 351 -41.45 -0.99 9.68
N SER A 352 -41.05 0.18 10.18
CA SER A 352 -40.22 1.13 9.45
C SER A 352 -38.77 0.66 9.42
N TYR A 353 -38.18 0.52 8.23
CA TYR A 353 -36.79 0.09 8.08
C TYR A 353 -35.79 1.03 8.78
N ASP A 354 -36.03 2.33 8.72
CA ASP A 354 -35.12 3.30 9.34
C ASP A 354 -35.19 3.24 10.87
N SER A 355 -36.39 3.03 11.42
CA SER A 355 -36.57 2.84 12.87
C SER A 355 -35.93 1.54 13.35
N LEU A 356 -36.03 0.47 12.56
CA LEU A 356 -35.39 -0.81 12.87
C LEU A 356 -33.86 -0.67 12.83
N ARG A 357 -33.31 -0.01 11.80
CA ARG A 357 -31.86 0.24 11.68
C ARG A 357 -31.34 1.06 12.86
N MET A 358 -32.04 2.14 13.22
CA MET A 358 -31.67 2.95 14.39
C MET A 358 -31.66 2.12 15.67
N ALA A 359 -32.69 1.31 15.90
CA ALA A 359 -32.73 0.44 17.08
C ALA A 359 -31.58 -0.58 17.11
N CYS A 360 -31.19 -1.13 15.95
CA CYS A 360 -30.02 -2.03 15.85
C CYS A 360 -28.71 -1.31 16.19
N LEU A 361 -28.54 -0.07 15.72
CA LEU A 361 -27.35 0.73 16.02
C LEU A 361 -27.30 1.13 17.50
N GLU A 362 -28.42 1.57 18.07
CA GLU A 362 -28.56 1.89 19.50
C GLU A 362 -28.25 0.69 20.39
N ASN A 363 -28.66 -0.52 20.00
CA ASN A 363 -28.35 -1.74 20.75
C ASN A 363 -26.88 -2.17 20.64
N PHE A 364 -26.13 -1.67 19.65
CA PHE A 364 -24.74 -2.07 19.42
C PHE A 364 -23.74 -1.10 20.05
N TYR A 365 -24.01 0.20 19.98
CA TYR A 365 -23.10 1.24 20.49
C TYR A 365 -23.49 1.67 21.90
N GLY A 366 -22.63 1.41 22.88
CA GLY A 366 -22.77 1.93 24.24
C GLY A 366 -21.72 2.98 24.56
N VAL A 367 -22.08 4.03 25.29
CA VAL A 367 -21.11 5.05 25.76
C VAL A 367 -21.11 5.12 27.28
N ALA A 368 -19.91 5.12 27.88
CA ALA A 368 -19.75 5.42 29.31
C ALA A 368 -18.90 6.66 29.54
N LEU A 369 -19.29 7.45 30.54
CA LEU A 369 -18.53 8.59 31.06
C LEU A 369 -17.99 8.23 32.45
N ASP A 370 -16.67 8.22 32.59
CA ASP A 370 -15.95 7.80 33.80
C ASP A 370 -16.43 6.44 34.35
N GLY A 371 -16.71 5.50 33.43
CA GLY A 371 -17.18 4.15 33.75
C GLY A 371 -18.69 4.03 34.04
N LYS A 372 -19.46 5.13 33.98
CA LYS A 372 -20.92 5.10 34.09
C LYS A 372 -21.56 5.15 32.70
N LEU A 373 -22.33 4.12 32.35
CA LEU A 373 -23.10 4.09 31.11
C LEU A 373 -24.06 5.28 31.03
N LEU A 374 -24.08 5.92 29.86
CA LEU A 374 -24.98 7.00 29.52
C LEU A 374 -26.28 6.43 28.97
N GLN A 375 -27.33 7.26 28.99
CA GLN A 375 -28.53 6.94 28.25
C GLN A 375 -28.36 7.46 26.82
N ASP A 376 -28.56 6.57 25.87
CA ASP A 376 -28.31 6.81 24.47
C ASP A 376 -29.48 7.61 23.86
N ASP A 377 -29.19 8.80 23.34
CA ASP A 377 -30.08 9.62 22.49
C ASP A 377 -29.27 9.99 21.25
N PHE A 378 -29.28 9.09 20.27
CA PHE A 378 -28.46 9.19 19.08
C PHE A 378 -29.26 9.72 17.89
N ILE A 379 -28.62 10.57 17.10
CA ILE A 379 -29.11 10.97 15.78
C ILE A 379 -28.12 10.51 14.73
N TYR A 380 -28.59 9.74 13.74
CA TYR A 380 -27.74 9.36 12.63
C TYR A 380 -27.47 10.57 11.71
N GLN A 381 -26.20 10.83 11.43
CA GLN A 381 -25.78 11.95 10.61
C GLN A 381 -24.58 11.56 9.75
N ARG A 382 -24.61 11.96 8.48
CA ARG A 382 -23.39 12.09 7.67
C ARG A 382 -22.73 13.43 7.98
N ASN A 383 -21.59 13.40 8.67
CA ASN A 383 -20.89 14.61 9.05
C ASN A 383 -20.20 15.23 7.83
N SER A 384 -20.63 16.43 7.42
CA SER A 384 -20.10 17.09 6.22
C SER A 384 -18.65 17.55 6.36
N LEU A 385 -18.16 17.78 7.58
CA LEU A 385 -16.79 18.20 7.86
C LEU A 385 -15.83 17.00 7.78
N THR A 386 -16.22 15.87 8.35
CA THR A 386 -15.36 14.67 8.43
C THR A 386 -15.57 13.72 7.25
N GLY A 387 -16.71 13.82 6.56
CA GLY A 387 -17.10 12.90 5.49
C GLY A 387 -17.53 11.52 5.99
N GLN A 388 -17.66 11.34 7.30
CA GLN A 388 -17.96 10.06 7.96
C GLN A 388 -19.48 9.95 8.23
N ASP A 389 -19.99 8.73 8.15
CA ASP A 389 -21.34 8.38 8.60
C ASP A 389 -21.29 7.90 10.05
N GLY A 390 -22.31 8.22 10.86
CA GLY A 390 -22.26 7.90 12.28
C GLY A 390 -23.42 8.41 13.12
N LEU A 391 -23.30 8.20 14.42
CA LEU A 391 -24.26 8.62 15.44
C LEU A 391 -23.72 9.86 16.16
N LEU A 392 -24.52 10.93 16.16
CA LEU A 392 -24.28 12.14 16.92
C LEU A 392 -25.06 12.09 18.23
N THR A 393 -24.42 12.42 19.34
CA THR A 393 -25.11 12.67 20.62
C THR A 393 -24.46 13.82 21.39
N ILE A 394 -25.22 14.38 22.32
CA ILE A 394 -24.78 15.45 23.21
C ILE A 394 -24.69 14.88 24.62
N VAL A 395 -23.47 14.81 25.15
CA VAL A 395 -23.21 14.33 26.51
C VAL A 395 -23.24 15.52 27.48
N ASP A 396 -24.13 15.47 28.47
CA ASP A 396 -24.17 16.47 29.55
C ASP A 396 -22.94 16.31 30.47
N VAL A 397 -22.07 17.32 30.47
CA VAL A 397 -20.86 17.40 31.29
C VAL A 397 -20.93 18.52 32.33
N SER A 398 -22.11 19.12 32.54
CA SER A 398 -22.33 20.25 33.45
C SER A 398 -21.99 19.92 34.91
N LYS A 399 -22.26 18.67 35.33
CA LYS A 399 -22.04 18.18 36.69
C LYS A 399 -20.66 17.56 36.91
N LEU A 400 -19.80 17.54 35.89
CA LEU A 400 -18.43 17.04 36.03
C LEU A 400 -17.57 18.02 36.82
N ASN A 401 -16.69 17.47 37.65
CA ASN A 401 -15.67 18.26 38.33
C ASN A 401 -14.66 18.82 37.31
N THR A 402 -13.89 19.82 37.69
CA THR A 402 -12.75 20.26 36.87
C THR A 402 -11.66 19.19 36.91
N GLY A 403 -11.15 18.77 35.75
CA GLY A 403 -10.12 17.74 35.68
C GLY A 403 -10.17 16.88 34.43
N LYS A 404 -9.40 15.79 34.48
CA LYS A 404 -9.32 14.77 33.43
C LYS A 404 -10.52 13.82 33.57
N HIS A 405 -11.24 13.62 32.49
CA HIS A 405 -12.37 12.69 32.36
C HIS A 405 -12.14 11.75 31.18
N ARG A 406 -12.86 10.63 31.17
CA ARG A 406 -12.75 9.62 30.12
C ARG A 406 -14.13 9.25 29.56
N LEU A 407 -14.21 9.19 28.23
CA LEU A 407 -15.29 8.54 27.50
C LEU A 407 -14.80 7.19 26.99
N ASP A 408 -15.59 6.16 27.26
CA ASP A 408 -15.37 4.79 26.80
C ASP A 408 -16.51 4.44 25.82
N LEU A 409 -16.15 4.02 24.61
CA LEU A 409 -17.07 3.46 23.61
C LEU A 409 -17.05 1.95 23.73
N TYR A 410 -18.23 1.35 23.84
CA TYR A 410 -18.45 -0.08 23.91
C TYR A 410 -19.15 -0.57 22.65
N TYR A 411 -18.73 -1.74 22.19
CA TYR A 411 -19.47 -2.54 21.23
C TYR A 411 -20.10 -3.72 21.95
N ASP A 412 -21.41 -3.84 21.81
CA ASP A 412 -22.19 -4.96 22.35
C ASP A 412 -22.14 -6.11 21.35
N MET A 413 -21.04 -6.85 21.42
CA MET A 413 -20.70 -7.92 20.50
C MET A 413 -21.48 -9.19 20.83
N TYR A 414 -22.39 -9.58 19.96
CA TYR A 414 -23.08 -10.87 20.04
C TYR A 414 -22.17 -12.01 19.53
N TYR A 415 -22.08 -13.09 20.32
CA TYR A 415 -21.34 -14.31 19.97
C TYR A 415 -22.30 -15.48 19.76
N PRO A 416 -22.53 -15.91 18.51
CA PRO A 416 -23.47 -16.98 18.18
C PRO A 416 -23.12 -18.34 18.82
N GLU A 417 -21.83 -18.63 19.00
CA GLU A 417 -21.36 -19.92 19.55
C GLU A 417 -21.73 -20.13 21.02
N GLY A 418 -22.06 -19.05 21.74
CA GLY A 418 -22.38 -19.09 23.17
C GLY A 418 -23.69 -18.41 23.55
N ASP A 419 -24.43 -17.84 22.59
CA ASP A 419 -25.62 -17.00 22.84
C ASP A 419 -25.34 -15.95 23.94
N THR A 420 -24.19 -15.28 23.83
CA THR A 420 -23.72 -14.30 24.82
C THR A 420 -23.36 -13.00 24.14
N THR A 421 -23.83 -11.89 24.71
CA THR A 421 -23.37 -10.54 24.37
C THR A 421 -22.22 -10.17 25.29
N ARG A 422 -21.10 -9.73 24.73
CA ARG A 422 -19.97 -9.18 25.48
C ARG A 422 -19.86 -7.69 25.22
N HIS A 423 -19.74 -6.92 26.29
CA HIS A 423 -19.46 -5.49 26.24
C HIS A 423 -17.94 -5.31 26.08
N GLU A 424 -17.49 -5.02 24.87
CA GLU A 424 -16.06 -4.84 24.57
C GLU A 424 -15.74 -3.36 24.42
N ILE A 425 -14.69 -2.87 25.10
CA ILE A 425 -14.23 -1.50 24.92
C ILE A 425 -13.64 -1.38 23.52
N ALA A 426 -14.33 -0.66 22.66
CA ALA A 426 -13.88 -0.36 21.32
C ALA A 426 -12.84 0.76 21.34
N GLU A 427 -13.16 1.91 21.94
CA GLU A 427 -12.29 3.09 21.89
C GLU A 427 -12.35 3.90 23.19
N GLN A 428 -11.30 4.66 23.47
CA GLN A 428 -11.24 5.55 24.62
C GLN A 428 -10.81 6.96 24.21
N ILE A 429 -11.54 7.96 24.67
CA ILE A 429 -11.20 9.38 24.53
C ILE A 429 -11.01 9.98 25.92
N ILE A 430 -9.95 10.77 26.07
CA ILE A 430 -9.66 11.51 27.28
C ILE A 430 -9.93 12.98 27.00
N PHE A 431 -10.62 13.69 27.88
CA PHE A 431 -10.77 15.13 27.77
C PHE A 431 -10.58 15.81 29.13
N TYR A 432 -10.35 17.12 29.10
CA TYR A 432 -10.15 17.93 30.29
C TYR A 432 -11.31 18.92 30.43
N LYS A 433 -12.12 18.76 31.49
CA LYS A 433 -13.19 19.70 31.81
C LYS A 433 -12.61 20.90 32.54
N THR A 434 -12.82 22.09 32.01
CA THR A 434 -12.53 23.35 32.69
C THR A 434 -13.81 24.06 33.14
N LYS A 435 -13.70 24.94 34.14
CA LYS A 435 -14.77 25.87 34.47
C LYS A 435 -14.94 26.85 33.32
N ARG A 436 -16.19 27.09 32.93
CA ARG A 436 -16.53 28.11 31.94
C ARG A 436 -15.96 29.45 32.41
N LEU A 437 -14.97 29.96 31.69
CA LEU A 437 -14.49 31.32 31.89
C LEU A 437 -15.57 32.23 31.33
N LEU A 438 -16.36 32.88 32.20
CA LEU A 438 -17.24 33.96 31.79
C LEU A 438 -16.35 35.03 31.15
N LYS A 439 -16.41 35.12 29.82
CA LYS A 439 -15.71 36.14 29.03
C LYS A 439 -16.62 37.33 28.79
#